data_AF-A0A1B7X3L7-F1
#
_entry.id   AF-A0A1B7X3L7-F1
#
_cell.length_a   1.000
_cell.length_b   1.000
_cell.length_c   1.000
_cell.angle_alpha   90.00
_cell.angle_beta   90.00
_cell.angle_gamma   90.00
#
_symmetry.space_group_name_H-M   'P 1'
#
loop_
_entity.id
_entity.type
_entity.pdbx_description
1 polymer ?
#
loop_
_entity_poly.entity_id
_entity_poly.type
_entity_poly.pdbx_seq_one_letter_code
_entity_poly.pdbx_strand_id
1 'polypeptide(L)'
;MRFCTWSLKRFCQVQGISPAEIGDALSGESTLDAIVNLLRSAAEYPLYKEGITPNFTDLEVCDWIDDIGGIASTKLQDIFKVLSDSMVSGIDNAPSKKGKSSDVKKN
;
A
#
# COMPACT_ATOMS: atom_id res chain seq x y z
N MET A 1 12.31 -1.64 -5.88
CA MET A 1 10.87 -1.43 -5.59
C MET A 1 10.68 -0.08 -4.92
N ARG A 2 9.53 0.57 -5.08
CA ARG A 2 9.25 1.85 -4.41
C ARG A 2 7.83 1.86 -3.84
N PHE A 3 7.73 2.03 -2.53
CA PHE A 3 6.46 2.19 -1.83
C PHE A 3 6.06 3.67 -1.83
N CYS A 4 4.98 4.00 -2.52
CA CYS A 4 4.46 5.36 -2.63
C CYS A 4 2.94 5.35 -2.84
N THR A 5 2.30 6.52 -2.81
CA THR A 5 0.85 6.67 -3.01
C THR A 5 0.35 5.99 -4.29
N TRP A 6 1.15 5.96 -5.36
CA TRP A 6 0.80 5.27 -6.59
C TRP A 6 0.74 3.75 -6.39
N SER A 7 1.76 3.16 -5.78
CA SER A 7 1.82 1.71 -5.51
C SER A 7 0.71 1.27 -4.56
N LEU A 8 0.37 2.10 -3.57
CA LEU A 8 -0.77 1.85 -2.68
C LEU A 8 -2.10 1.92 -3.43
N LYS A 9 -2.29 2.94 -4.28
CA LYS A 9 -3.49 3.03 -5.12
C LYS A 9 -3.63 1.83 -6.06
N ARG A 10 -2.52 1.39 -6.66
CA ARG A 10 -2.48 0.22 -7.52
C ARG A 10 -2.81 -1.06 -6.75
N PHE A 11 -2.24 -1.23 -5.56
CA PHE A 11 -2.56 -2.32 -4.65
C PHE A 11 -4.05 -2.36 -4.30
N CYS A 12 -4.65 -1.23 -3.92
CA CYS A 12 -6.10 -1.12 -3.67
C CYS A 12 -6.93 -1.56 -4.88
N GLN A 13 -6.54 -1.17 -6.09
CA GLN A 13 -7.24 -1.58 -7.32
C GLN A 13 -7.15 -3.08 -7.58
N VAL A 14 -5.98 -3.67 -7.34
CA VAL A 14 -5.74 -5.11 -7.53
C VAL A 14 -6.52 -5.92 -6.49
N GLN A 15 -6.50 -5.49 -5.22
CA GLN A 15 -7.20 -6.19 -4.14
C GLN A 15 -8.71 -5.89 -4.07
N GLY A 16 -9.19 -4.89 -4.81
CA GLY A 16 -10.59 -4.46 -4.74
C GLY A 16 -10.96 -3.83 -3.39
N ILE A 17 -9.99 -3.27 -2.67
CA ILE A 17 -10.17 -2.67 -1.34
C ILE A 17 -10.00 -1.15 -1.38
N SER A 18 -10.55 -0.46 -0.40
CA SER A 18 -10.29 0.96 -0.17
C SER A 18 -8.95 1.18 0.57
N PRO A 19 -8.36 2.39 0.49
CA PRO A 19 -7.15 2.71 1.25
C PRO A 19 -7.27 2.53 2.77
N ALA A 20 -8.48 2.63 3.32
CA ALA A 20 -8.72 2.43 4.75
C ALA A 20 -8.57 0.97 5.19
N GLU A 21 -8.76 0.03 4.26
CA GLU A 21 -8.74 -1.42 4.50
C GLU A 21 -7.35 -2.03 4.27
N ILE A 22 -6.35 -1.22 3.89
CA ILE A 22 -4.98 -1.70 3.63
C ILE A 22 -4.38 -2.37 4.87
N GLY A 23 -4.56 -1.78 6.05
CA GLY A 23 -4.03 -2.34 7.31
C GLY A 23 -4.64 -3.69 7.65
N ASP A 24 -5.95 -3.84 7.45
CA ASP A 24 -6.68 -5.09 7.70
C ASP A 24 -6.29 -6.16 6.68
N ALA A 25 -6.15 -5.79 5.40
CA ALA A 25 -5.72 -6.72 4.35
C ALA A 25 -4.31 -7.29 4.57
N LEU A 26 -3.40 -6.48 5.14
CA LEU A 26 -2.03 -6.89 5.44
C LEU A 26 -1.86 -7.61 6.78
N SER A 27 -2.93 -7.76 7.56
CA SER A 27 -2.91 -8.41 8.88
C SER A 27 -3.92 -9.56 9.03
N GLY A 28 -4.79 -9.78 8.04
CA GLY A 28 -5.81 -10.82 8.02
C GLY A 28 -5.35 -12.20 7.51
N GLU A 29 -6.30 -13.11 7.28
CA GLU A 29 -5.99 -14.50 6.87
C GLU A 29 -5.37 -14.61 5.47
N SER A 30 -5.71 -13.70 4.55
CA SER A 30 -5.14 -13.61 3.19
C SER A 30 -3.91 -12.69 3.12
N THR A 31 -3.17 -12.56 4.22
CA THR A 31 -2.03 -11.64 4.31
C THR A 31 -0.98 -11.94 3.24
N LEU A 32 -0.67 -13.21 2.94
CA LEU A 32 0.36 -13.53 1.95
C LEU A 32 0.01 -12.98 0.55
N ASP A 33 -1.21 -13.21 0.07
CA ASP A 33 -1.65 -12.68 -1.23
C ASP A 33 -1.65 -11.15 -1.24
N ALA A 34 -2.01 -10.52 -0.12
CA ALA A 34 -1.94 -9.06 0.01
C ALA A 34 -0.51 -8.54 -0.03
N ILE A 35 0.44 -9.22 0.63
CA ILE A 35 1.87 -8.90 0.61
C ILE A 35 2.42 -9.03 -0.81
N VAL A 36 2.10 -10.13 -1.50
CA VAL A 36 2.51 -10.38 -2.89
C VAL A 36 1.99 -9.28 -3.82
N ASN A 37 0.69 -8.97 -3.75
CA ASN A 37 0.08 -7.92 -4.58
C ASN A 37 0.65 -6.53 -4.28
N LEU A 38 1.01 -6.25 -3.02
CA LEU A 38 1.64 -4.99 -2.63
C LEU A 38 3.05 -4.86 -3.19
N LEU A 39 3.88 -5.90 -3.04
CA LEU A 39 5.24 -5.95 -3.58
C LEU A 39 5.24 -5.84 -5.10
N ARG A 40 4.32 -6.54 -5.76
CA ARG A 40 4.09 -6.43 -7.21
C ARG A 40 3.80 -4.98 -7.61
N SER A 41 2.86 -4.33 -6.93
CA SER A 41 2.49 -2.92 -7.18
C SER A 41 3.66 -1.94 -6.92
N ALA A 42 4.53 -2.24 -5.96
CA ALA A 42 5.73 -1.46 -5.67
C ALA A 42 6.86 -1.68 -6.68
N ALA A 43 6.93 -2.87 -7.29
CA ALA A 43 7.85 -3.18 -8.38
C ALA A 43 7.37 -2.61 -9.73
N GLU A 44 6.06 -2.54 -9.96
CA GLU A 44 5.45 -1.95 -11.16
C GLU A 44 5.77 -0.46 -11.32
N TYR A 45 5.76 0.32 -10.23
CA TYR A 45 5.87 1.78 -10.29
C TYR A 45 7.08 2.35 -11.08
N PRO A 46 8.34 1.92 -10.84
CA PRO A 46 9.47 2.42 -11.61
C PRO A 46 9.33 2.13 -13.11
N LEU A 47 8.81 0.97 -13.48
CA LEU A 47 8.62 0.55 -14.88
C LEU A 47 7.44 1.28 -15.53
N TYR A 48 6.37 1.53 -14.77
CA TYR A 48 5.24 2.33 -15.22
C TYR A 48 5.66 3.76 -15.59
N LYS A 49 6.60 4.35 -14.85
CA LYS A 49 7.17 5.67 -15.18
C LYS A 49 7.94 5.69 -16.50
N GLU A 50 8.44 4.54 -16.92
CA GLU A 50 9.16 4.35 -18.19
C GLU A 50 8.20 3.91 -19.32
N GLY A 51 6.90 3.84 -19.06
CA GLY A 51 5.88 3.40 -20.02
C GLY A 51 5.83 1.87 -20.22
N ILE A 52 6.49 1.11 -19.35
CA ILE A 52 6.54 -0.34 -19.38
C ILE A 52 5.46 -0.87 -18.43
N THR A 53 4.64 -1.79 -18.93
CA THR A 53 3.66 -2.52 -18.11
C THR A 53 4.19 -3.92 -17.86
N PRO A 54 4.96 -4.15 -16.77
CA PRO A 54 5.48 -5.47 -16.46
C PRO A 54 4.33 -6.40 -16.06
N ASN A 55 4.49 -7.69 -16.37
CA ASN A 55 3.59 -8.74 -15.95
C ASN A 55 4.32 -9.70 -15.01
N PHE A 56 4.51 -9.27 -13.76
CA PHE A 56 5.10 -10.11 -12.73
C PHE A 56 4.09 -11.15 -12.26
N THR A 57 4.50 -12.41 -12.25
CA THR A 57 3.73 -13.52 -11.70
C THR A 57 3.86 -13.58 -10.19
N ASP A 58 2.88 -14.18 -9.53
CA ASP A 58 2.90 -14.29 -8.06
C ASP A 58 4.08 -15.14 -7.56
N LEU A 59 4.51 -16.14 -8.34
CA LEU A 59 5.68 -16.96 -8.04
C LEU A 59 6.98 -16.16 -8.06
N GLU A 60 7.18 -15.27 -9.04
CA GLU A 60 8.36 -14.40 -9.09
C GLU A 60 8.42 -13.46 -7.87
N VAL A 61 7.26 -12.98 -7.42
CA VAL A 61 7.20 -12.14 -6.22
C VAL A 61 7.48 -12.96 -4.95
N CYS A 62 7.01 -14.20 -4.87
CA CYS A 62 7.36 -15.12 -3.79
C CYS A 62 8.87 -15.41 -3.75
N ASP A 63 9.51 -15.63 -4.90
CA ASP A 63 10.97 -15.81 -4.97
C ASP A 63 11.70 -14.58 -4.41
N TRP A 64 11.23 -13.35 -4.70
CA TRP A 64 11.80 -12.15 -4.10
C TRP A 64 11.63 -12.08 -2.58
N ILE A 65 10.51 -12.57 -2.07
CA ILE A 65 10.25 -12.65 -0.62
C ILE A 65 11.22 -13.65 0.01
N ASP A 66 11.44 -14.80 -0.62
CA ASP A 66 12.38 -15.81 -0.14
C ASP A 66 13.84 -15.30 -0.18
N ASP A 67 14.23 -14.58 -1.24
CA ASP A 67 15.55 -13.95 -1.38
C ASP A 67 15.86 -12.94 -0.25
N ILE A 68 14.83 -12.26 0.28
CA ILE A 68 14.99 -11.35 1.43
C ILE A 68 14.83 -12.06 2.79
N GLY A 69 14.64 -13.39 2.80
CA GLY A 69 14.60 -14.23 4.00
C GLY A 69 13.22 -14.71 4.39
N GLY A 70 12.23 -14.60 3.51
CA GLY A 70 10.85 -15.05 3.70
C GLY A 70 9.94 -14.02 4.38
N ILE A 71 8.67 -14.42 4.56
CA ILE A 71 7.59 -13.56 5.08
C ILE A 71 7.81 -13.16 6.54
N ALA A 72 8.47 -14.03 7.31
CA ALA A 72 8.81 -13.79 8.71
C ALA A 72 10.16 -13.07 8.91
N SER A 73 10.84 -12.68 7.81
CA SER A 73 12.14 -12.02 7.92
C SER A 73 12.02 -10.63 8.56
N THR A 74 13.02 -10.27 9.34
CA THR A 74 13.16 -8.91 9.89
C THR A 74 13.23 -7.86 8.79
N LYS A 75 13.82 -8.20 7.64
CA LYS A 75 13.88 -7.31 6.46
C LYS A 75 12.49 -6.98 5.92
N LEU A 76 11.61 -7.97 5.80
CA LEU A 76 10.25 -7.71 5.33
C LEU A 76 9.44 -6.92 6.38
N GLN A 77 9.63 -7.21 7.67
CA GLN A 77 9.02 -6.42 8.75
C GLN A 77 9.46 -4.96 8.72
N ASP A 78 10.74 -4.68 8.45
CA ASP A 78 11.26 -3.32 8.30
C ASP A 78 10.63 -2.59 7.10
N ILE A 79 10.43 -3.30 5.99
CA ILE A 79 9.73 -2.78 4.81
C ILE A 79 8.28 -2.39 5.17
N PHE A 80 7.56 -3.26 5.88
CA PHE A 80 6.19 -2.97 6.34
C PHE A 80 6.13 -1.80 7.32
N LYS A 81 7.13 -1.66 8.18
CA LYS A 81 7.22 -0.53 9.09
C LYS A 81 7.35 0.79 8.33
N VAL A 82 8.28 0.86 7.37
CA VAL A 82 8.46 2.05 6.51
C VAL A 82 7.21 2.34 5.69
N LEU A 83 6.52 1.32 5.20
CA LEU A 83 5.24 1.44 4.50
C LEU A 83 4.17 2.04 5.42
N SER A 84 4.03 1.53 6.64
CA SER A 84 3.07 2.00 7.64
C SER A 84 3.34 3.46 8.02
N ASP A 85 4.59 3.82 8.29
CA ASP A 85 5.00 5.19 8.59
C ASP A 85 4.69 6.14 7.41
N SER A 86 4.89 5.68 6.18
CA SER A 86 4.56 6.45 4.97
C SER A 86 3.06 6.65 4.75
N MET A 87 2.22 5.69 5.17
CA MET A 87 0.76 5.81 5.12
C MET A 87 0.24 6.76 6.20
N VAL A 88 0.77 6.67 7.42
CA VAL A 88 0.38 7.54 8.55
C VAL A 88 0.81 8.98 8.28
N SER A 89 2.02 9.21 7.78
CA SER A 89 2.50 10.56 7.42
C SER A 89 1.70 11.22 6.30
N GLY A 90 1.01 10.45 5.45
CA GLY A 90 0.11 10.94 4.41
C GLY A 90 -1.29 11.29 4.91
N ILE A 91 -1.74 10.65 6.01
CA ILE A 91 -3.05 10.88 6.64
C ILE A 91 -3.03 12.12 7.54
N ASP A 92 -1.91 12.41 8.21
CA ASP A 92 -1.78 13.58 9.11
C ASP A 92 -1.76 14.94 8.35
N ASN A 93 -1.59 14.92 7.02
CA ASN A 93 -1.66 16.11 6.16
C ASN A 93 -2.92 16.18 5.29
N ALA A 94 -3.95 15.37 5.56
CA ALA A 94 -5.28 15.68 5.06
C ALA A 94 -5.90 16.71 6.02
N PRO A 95 -6.22 17.95 5.58
CA PRO A 95 -6.94 18.88 6.43
C PRO A 95 -8.27 18.20 6.80
N SER A 96 -8.37 17.82 8.06
CA SER A 96 -9.61 17.41 8.68
C SER A 96 -10.66 18.43 8.27
N LYS A 97 -11.67 17.99 7.51
CA LYS A 97 -12.87 18.79 7.27
C LYS A 97 -13.49 19.05 8.65
N LYS A 98 -13.09 20.15 9.28
CA LYS A 98 -13.84 20.76 10.39
C LYS A 98 -15.27 20.92 9.91
N GLY A 99 -16.17 20.21 10.58
CA GLY A 99 -17.60 20.36 10.41
C GLY A 99 -17.96 21.84 10.40
N LYS A 100 -18.60 22.27 9.31
CA LYS A 100 -19.18 23.60 9.20
C LYS A 100 -20.42 23.59 10.10
N SER A 101 -20.29 24.06 11.34
CA SER A 101 -21.46 24.45 12.15
C SER A 101 -22.23 25.51 11.37
N SER A 102 -23.42 25.12 10.90
CA SER A 102 -24.39 26.04 10.31
C SER A 102 -25.11 26.77 11.45
N ASP A 103 -24.52 27.86 11.94
CA ASP A 103 -25.25 28.88 12.69
C ASP A 103 -25.99 29.75 11.65
N VAL A 104 -27.29 29.50 11.47
CA VAL A 104 -28.17 30.36 10.66
C VAL A 104 -28.84 31.34 11.61
N LYS A 105 -28.20 32.50 11.79
CA LYS A 105 -28.83 33.71 12.32
C LYS A 105 -29.17 34.62 11.14
N LYS A 106 -30.46 34.84 10.89
CA LYS A 106 -30.96 35.93 10.04
C LYS A 106 -31.96 36.75 10.84
N ASN A 107 -31.67 38.06 10.85
CA ASN A 107 -32.52 39.17 11.26
C ASN A 107 -33.91 39.13 10.62
#